data_AF-A0A3D1D0P0-F1
#
_entry.id   AF-A0A3D1D0P0-F1
#
_cell.length_a   1.000
_cell.length_b   1.000
_cell.length_c   1.000
_cell.angle_alpha   90.00
_cell.angle_beta   90.00
_cell.angle_gamma   90.00
#
_symmetry.space_group_name_H-M   'P 1'
#
loop_
_entity.id
_entity.type
_entity.pdbx_description
1 polymer ?
#
loop_
_entity_poly.entity_id
_entity_poly.type
_entity_poly.pdbx_seq_one_letter_code
_entity_poly.pdbx_strand_id
1 'polypeptide(L)'
;MEKKKLLSLLATVARHKYLITIVIGVLFIGFIDENSFMQRIKYDIQINGLKEEINKYNAINDSANAQLEKLKRDPSYIEKIARERYFMKADDEDIFILSTEKVNDDTEK
;
A
#
# COMPACT_ATOMS: atom_id res chain seq x y z
N MET A 1 62.58 -2.85 16.52
CA MET A 1 61.86 -1.67 15.99
C MET A 1 60.37 -1.71 16.36
N GLU A 2 59.73 -2.87 16.26
CA GLU A 2 58.32 -3.13 16.59
C GLU A 2 57.88 -2.68 18.01
N LYS A 3 58.67 -3.01 19.05
CA LYS A 3 58.32 -2.66 20.44
C LYS A 3 58.20 -1.14 20.66
N LYS A 4 59.06 -0.34 20.01
CA LYS A 4 59.01 1.13 20.13
C LYS A 4 57.76 1.72 19.48
N LYS A 5 57.31 1.15 18.37
CA LYS A 5 56.05 1.55 17.70
C LYS A 5 54.84 1.26 18.60
N LEU A 6 54.75 0.05 19.16
CA LEU A 6 53.69 -0.35 20.08
C LEU A 6 53.64 0.54 21.33
N LEU A 7 54.80 0.85 21.91
CA LEU A 7 54.89 1.77 23.04
C LEU A 7 54.44 3.19 22.68
N SER A 8 54.76 3.67 21.46
CA SER A 8 54.31 5.00 21.00
C SER A 8 52.80 5.05 20.76
N LEU A 9 52.21 3.97 20.25
CA LEU A 9 50.77 3.84 20.06
C LEU A 9 50.05 3.80 21.41
N LEU A 10 50.53 2.98 22.36
CA LEU A 10 50.00 2.93 23.72
C LEU A 10 50.11 4.27 24.44
N ALA A 11 51.23 5.00 24.27
CA ALA A 11 51.39 6.34 24.83
C ALA A 11 50.42 7.36 24.21
N THR A 12 50.14 7.25 22.91
CA THR A 12 49.17 8.10 22.21
C THR A 12 47.75 7.81 22.66
N VAL A 13 47.41 6.53 22.84
CA VAL A 13 46.13 6.06 23.38
C VAL A 13 45.95 6.52 24.82
N ALA A 14 46.97 6.39 25.68
CA ALA A 14 46.92 6.83 27.07
C ALA A 14 46.79 8.36 27.20
N ARG A 15 47.40 9.12 26.28
CA ARG A 15 47.27 10.59 26.21
C ARG A 15 45.86 11.03 25.84
N HIS A 16 45.20 10.32 24.92
CA HIS A 16 43.84 10.62 24.44
C HIS A 16 42.78 9.69 25.04
N LYS A 17 43.05 9.12 26.22
CA LYS A 17 42.19 8.12 26.85
C LYS A 17 40.72 8.54 26.93
N TYR A 18 40.45 9.80 27.27
CA TYR A 18 39.10 10.36 27.35
C TYR A 18 38.39 10.44 25.99
N LEU A 19 39.11 10.86 24.94
CA LEU A 19 38.55 10.95 23.59
C LEU A 19 38.24 9.56 23.04
N ILE A 20 39.15 8.61 23.25
CA ILE A 20 38.97 7.22 22.83
C ILE A 20 37.80 6.58 23.57
N THR A 21 37.65 6.80 24.88
CA THR A 21 36.49 6.28 25.63
C THR A 21 35.17 6.90 25.16
N ILE A 22 35.15 8.18 24.79
CA ILE A 22 33.96 8.84 24.24
C ILE A 22 33.62 8.26 22.87
N VAL A 23 34.60 8.11 21.98
CA VAL A 23 34.38 7.55 20.64
C VAL A 23 33.90 6.10 20.73
N ILE A 24 34.53 5.28 21.58
CA ILE A 24 34.07 3.91 21.84
C ILE A 24 32.66 3.93 22.43
N GLY A 25 32.36 4.78 23.42
CA GLY A 25 31.02 4.90 23.99
C GLY A 25 29.95 5.29 22.97
N VAL A 26 30.25 6.27 22.10
CA VAL A 26 29.36 6.68 21.00
C VAL A 26 29.18 5.56 19.98
N LEU A 27 30.23 4.81 19.67
CA LEU A 27 30.17 3.70 18.71
C LEU A 27 29.43 2.50 19.31
N PHE A 28 29.56 2.26 20.62
CA PHE A 28 28.77 1.24 21.32
C PHE A 28 27.28 1.62 21.34
N ILE A 29 26.94 2.82 21.82
CA ILE A 29 25.54 3.27 21.90
C ILE A 29 24.92 3.43 20.51
N GLY A 30 25.71 3.88 19.52
CA GLY A 30 25.22 4.14 18.17
C GLY A 30 25.17 2.92 17.25
N PHE A 31 26.04 1.92 17.47
CA PHE A 31 26.22 0.78 16.55
C PHE A 31 25.99 -0.60 17.19
N ILE A 32 26.28 -0.77 18.48
CA ILE A 32 26.16 -2.06 19.19
C ILE A 32 24.84 -2.14 19.97
N ASP A 33 24.38 -1.02 20.54
CA ASP A 33 23.11 -1.00 21.28
C ASP A 33 21.94 -1.14 20.29
N GLU A 34 21.05 -2.09 20.58
CA GLU A 34 19.96 -2.53 19.70
C GLU A 34 18.95 -1.42 19.39
N ASN A 35 19.03 -0.29 20.09
CA ASN A 35 18.23 0.90 19.86
C ASN A 35 18.80 1.79 18.74
N SER A 36 19.24 1.17 17.63
CA SER A 36 19.65 1.90 16.45
C SER A 36 18.53 2.84 16.05
N PHE A 37 18.83 4.14 15.97
CA PHE A 37 17.97 5.16 15.36
C PHE A 37 17.39 4.68 14.01
N MET A 38 18.13 3.81 13.32
CA MET A 38 17.68 3.10 12.12
C MET A 38 16.42 2.23 12.34
N GLN A 39 16.32 1.50 13.45
CA GLN A 39 15.12 0.72 13.77
C GLN A 39 13.92 1.64 14.02
N ARG A 40 14.11 2.76 14.74
CA ARG A 40 13.04 3.74 14.97
C ARG A 40 12.51 4.33 13.66
N ILE A 41 13.40 4.71 12.75
CA ILE A 41 13.01 5.17 11.40
C ILE A 41 12.26 4.07 10.63
N LYS A 42 12.74 2.82 10.69
CA LYS A 42 12.06 1.70 10.02
C LYS A 42 10.67 1.46 10.58
N TYR A 43 10.47 1.61 11.90
CA TYR A 43 9.15 1.49 12.51
C TYR A 43 8.24 2.66 12.11
N ASP A 44 8.75 3.90 12.06
CA ASP A 44 7.97 5.06 11.65
C ASP A 44 7.49 4.95 10.19
N ILE A 45 8.35 4.46 9.29
CA ILE A 45 7.98 4.21 7.89
C ILE A 45 6.90 3.12 7.79
N GLN A 46 7.05 2.02 8.54
CA GLN A 46 6.06 0.93 8.55
C GLN A 46 4.72 1.40 9.12
N ILE A 47 4.73 2.15 10.23
CA ILE A 47 3.51 2.68 10.86
C ILE A 47 2.77 3.60 9.89
N ASN A 48 3.48 4.45 9.16
CA ASN A 48 2.86 5.33 8.17
C ASN A 48 2.28 4.55 6.99
N GLY A 49 2.99 3.55 6.48
CA GLY A 49 2.47 2.67 5.42
C GLY A 49 1.20 1.92 5.84
N LEU A 50 1.19 1.32 7.03
CA LEU A 50 0.01 0.62 7.56
C LEU A 50 -1.18 1.58 7.77
N LYS A 51 -0.94 2.80 8.26
CA LYS A 51 -2.00 3.81 8.41
C LYS A 51 -2.60 4.25 7.08
N GLU A 52 -1.77 4.41 6.06
CA GLU A 52 -2.22 4.76 4.71
C GLU A 52 -3.09 3.64 4.12
N GLU A 53 -2.68 2.39 4.32
CA GLU A 53 -3.46 1.22 3.91
C GLU A 53 -4.81 1.14 4.62
N ILE A 54 -4.85 1.36 5.94
CA ILE A 54 -6.10 1.45 6.72
C ILE A 54 -7.01 2.55 6.16
N ASN A 55 -6.47 3.74 5.92
CA ASN A 55 -7.24 4.86 5.39
C ASN A 55 -7.82 4.56 4.00
N LYS A 56 -7.03 3.91 3.13
CA LYS A 56 -7.49 3.49 1.81
C LYS A 56 -8.64 2.49 1.90
N TYR A 57 -8.52 1.46 2.73
CA TYR A 57 -9.58 0.46 2.88
C TYR A 57 -10.84 1.04 3.54
N ASN A 58 -10.69 1.95 4.51
CA ASN A 58 -11.84 2.66 5.09
C ASN A 58 -12.57 3.48 4.04
N ALA A 59 -11.86 4.24 3.20
CA ALA A 59 -12.48 5.01 2.12
C ALA A 59 -13.21 4.12 1.10
N ILE A 60 -12.64 2.96 0.76
CA ILE A 60 -13.30 1.98 -0.12
C ILE A 60 -14.56 1.44 0.55
N ASN A 61 -14.50 1.07 1.83
CA ASN A 61 -15.63 0.52 2.57
C ASN A 61 -16.76 1.54 2.69
N ASP A 62 -16.46 2.80 2.99
CA ASP A 62 -17.46 3.88 3.05
C ASP A 62 -18.13 4.08 1.69
N SER A 63 -17.35 4.07 0.61
CA SER A 63 -17.89 4.17 -0.75
C SER A 63 -18.73 2.96 -1.16
N ALA A 64 -18.35 1.75 -0.72
CA ALA A 64 -19.07 0.52 -0.99
C ALA A 64 -20.38 0.46 -0.20
N ASN A 65 -20.36 0.84 1.08
CA ASN A 65 -21.55 0.93 1.92
C ASN A 65 -22.54 1.98 1.39
N ALA A 66 -22.05 3.14 0.94
CA ALA A 66 -22.90 4.14 0.31
C ALA A 66 -23.55 3.63 -1.01
N GLN A 67 -22.84 2.82 -1.78
CA GLN A 67 -23.39 2.19 -2.99
C GLN A 67 -24.40 1.08 -2.63
N LEU A 68 -24.09 0.24 -1.64
CA LEU A 68 -24.99 -0.80 -1.15
C LEU A 68 -26.28 -0.21 -0.57
N GLU A 69 -26.21 0.92 0.13
CA GLU A 69 -27.40 1.59 0.66
C GLU A 69 -28.28 2.14 -0.47
N LYS A 70 -27.67 2.69 -1.53
CA LYS A 70 -28.39 3.11 -2.74
C LYS A 70 -29.04 1.93 -3.47
N LEU A 71 -28.34 0.80 -3.57
CA LEU A 71 -28.86 -0.44 -4.15
C LEU A 71 -30.00 -1.05 -3.32
N LYS A 72 -29.94 -0.93 -1.98
CA LYS A 72 -30.99 -1.43 -1.07
C LYS A 72 -32.25 -0.57 -1.05
N ARG A 73 -32.13 0.75 -1.24
CA ARG A 73 -33.28 1.68 -1.18
C ARG A 73 -34.13 1.68 -2.44
N ASP A 74 -33.62 1.21 -3.58
CA ASP A 74 -34.35 1.27 -4.85
C ASP A 74 -34.14 0.00 -5.70
N PRO A 75 -35.05 -0.99 -5.58
CA PRO A 75 -35.03 -2.22 -6.40
C PRO A 75 -35.05 -1.94 -7.90
N SER A 76 -35.63 -0.80 -8.33
CA SER A 76 -35.69 -0.41 -9.74
C SER A 76 -34.31 -0.07 -10.31
N TYR A 77 -33.38 0.38 -9.47
CA TYR A 77 -32.02 0.71 -9.89
C TYR A 77 -31.17 -0.54 -10.18
N ILE A 78 -31.39 -1.63 -9.44
CA ILE A 78 -30.80 -2.95 -9.70
C ILE A 78 -31.29 -3.47 -11.06
N GLU A 79 -32.60 -3.40 -11.29
CA GLU A 79 -33.23 -3.86 -12.54
C GLU A 79 -32.68 -3.09 -13.75
N LYS A 80 -32.49 -1.76 -13.61
CA LYS A 80 -31.93 -0.93 -14.67
C LYS A 80 -30.47 -1.30 -15.01
N ILE A 81 -29.62 -1.55 -14.00
CA ILE A 81 -28.24 -2.00 -14.23
C ILE A 81 -28.21 -3.40 -14.86
N ALA A 82 -29.07 -4.31 -14.39
CA ALA A 82 -29.18 -5.67 -14.91
C ALA A 82 -29.60 -5.66 -16.39
N ARG A 83 -30.56 -4.80 -16.76
CA ARG A 83 -31.07 -4.65 -18.12
C ARG A 83 -30.10 -3.92 -19.06
N GLU A 84 -29.44 -2.84 -18.60
CA GLU A 84 -28.58 -2.01 -19.47
C GLU A 84 -27.14 -2.52 -19.59
N ARG A 85 -26.53 -3.03 -18.51
CA ARG A 85 -25.11 -3.45 -18.54
C ARG A 85 -24.92 -4.94 -18.75
N TYR A 86 -25.85 -5.75 -18.25
CA TYR A 86 -25.73 -7.21 -18.24
C TYR A 86 -26.78 -7.92 -19.11
N PHE A 87 -27.68 -7.17 -19.76
CA PHE A 87 -28.77 -7.69 -20.61
C PHE A 87 -29.55 -8.85 -19.96
N MET A 88 -29.70 -8.82 -18.64
CA MET A 88 -30.43 -9.85 -17.91
C MET A 88 -31.92 -9.74 -18.22
N LYS A 89 -32.56 -10.90 -18.40
CA LYS A 89 -33.99 -11.05 -18.73
C LYS A 89 -34.70 -11.73 -17.57
N ALA A 90 -35.95 -11.36 -17.30
CA ALA A 90 -36.82 -12.18 -16.46
C ALA A 90 -37.34 -13.38 -17.27
N ASP A 91 -37.71 -14.46 -16.60
CA ASP A 91 -38.15 -15.71 -17.27
C ASP A 91 -39.44 -15.53 -18.09
N ASP A 92 -40.18 -14.43 -17.88
CA ASP A 92 -41.44 -14.07 -18.51
C ASP A 92 -41.34 -12.91 -19.53
N GLU A 93 -40.13 -12.48 -19.92
CA GLU A 93 -39.93 -11.29 -20.79
C GLU A 93 -39.17 -11.61 -22.10
N ASP A 94 -39.80 -11.37 -23.25
CA ASP A 94 -39.21 -11.49 -24.59
C ASP A 94 -38.42 -10.23 -24.97
N ILE A 95 -37.07 -10.32 -25.03
CA ILE A 95 -36.20 -9.21 -25.43
C ILE A 95 -36.02 -9.17 -26.96
N PHE A 96 -36.50 -8.10 -27.58
CA PHE A 96 -36.30 -7.79 -29.00
C PHE A 96 -35.09 -6.86 -29.18
N ILE A 97 -34.03 -7.34 -29.83
CA ILE A 97 -32.88 -6.53 -30.22
C ILE A 97 -33.16 -5.96 -31.62
N LEU A 98 -33.44 -4.66 -31.69
CA LEU A 98 -33.63 -3.96 -32.97
C LEU A 98 -32.26 -3.63 -33.57
N SER A 99 -31.71 -4.54 -34.37
CA SER A 99 -30.54 -4.25 -35.19
C SER A 99 -30.92 -3.26 -36.30
N THR A 100 -30.22 -2.13 -36.40
CA THR A 100 -30.37 -1.17 -37.51
C THR A 100 -29.69 -1.66 -38.80
N GLU A 101 -29.68 -2.97 -39.02
CA GLU A 101 -29.30 -3.48 -40.33
C GLU A 101 -30.50 -3.32 -41.25
N LYS A 102 -30.36 -2.40 -42.21
CA LYS A 102 -31.26 -2.31 -43.34
C LYS A 102 -31.38 -3.72 -43.93
N VAL A 103 -32.60 -4.24 -43.95
CA VAL A 103 -32.96 -5.37 -44.79
C VAL A 103 -32.70 -4.93 -46.23
N ASN A 104 -31.53 -5.27 -46.75
CA ASN A 104 -31.32 -5.26 -48.19
C ASN A 104 -32.14 -6.43 -48.71
N ASP A 105 -33.31 -6.08 -49.21
CA ASP A 105 -34.13 -6.90 -50.10
C ASP A 105 -33.31 -7.13 -51.38
N ASP A 106 -32.52 -8.20 -51.38
CA ASP A 106 -31.94 -8.75 -52.60
C ASP A 106 -32.39 -10.22 -52.71
N THR A 107 -33.50 -10.38 -53.44
CA THR A 107 -33.70 -11.40 -54.49
C THR A 107 -32.96 -12.73 -54.33
N GLU A 108 -33.73 -13.82 -54.23
CA GLU A 108 -33.66 -14.86 -55.27
C GLU A 108 -34.98 -15.64 -55.35
N LYS A 109 -35.54 -15.62 -56.56
CA LYS A 109 -36.60 -16.50 -57.05
C LYS A 109 -36.00 -17.83 -57.48
#